data_AF-A0A2R6AY70-F1
#
_entry.id   AF-A0A2R6AY70-F1
#
_cell.length_a   1.000
_cell.length_b   1.000
_cell.length_c   1.000
_cell.angle_alpha   90.00
_cell.angle_beta   90.00
_cell.angle_gamma   90.00
#
_symmetry.space_group_name_H-M   'P 1'
#
loop_
_entity.id
_entity.type
_entity.pdbx_description
1 polymer ?
#
loop_
_entity_poly.entity_id
_entity_poly.type
_entity_poly.pdbx_seq_one_letter_code
_entity_poly.pdbx_strand_id
1 'polypeptide(L)' 'MAVDETVAKCRGRPLYVWVLVDTCTRKPISFGVSLTRTTQNALRFLHRLRKRRLGNPVILTDRESW' A
#
# COMPACT_ATOMS: atom_id res chain seq x y z
N MET A 1 -11.29 0.13 -4.75
CA MET A 1 -10.19 0.36 -3.79
C MET A 1 -8.94 0.67 -4.58
N ALA A 2 -8.08 1.52 -4.04
CA ALA A 2 -6.81 1.89 -4.65
C ALA A 2 -5.67 1.56 -3.70
N VAL A 3 -4.54 1.13 -4.25
CA VAL A 3 -3.29 0.99 -3.50
C VAL A 3 -2.32 2.03 -4.01
N ASP A 4 -1.71 2.74 -3.07
CA ASP A 4 -0.72 3.76 -3.35
C ASP A 4 0.47 3.62 -2.39
N GLU A 5 1.58 4.23 -2.76
CA GLU A 5 2.78 4.32 -1.94
C GLU A 5 3.10 5.78 -1.67
N THR A 6 3.51 6.08 -0.45
CA THR A 6 4.03 7.39 -0.10
C THR A 6 5.23 7.28 0.81
N VAL A 7 6.20 8.18 0.59
CA VAL A 7 7.39 8.26 1.42
C VAL A 7 7.14 9.21 2.59
N ALA A 8 7.38 8.73 3.80
CA ALA A 8 7.38 9.54 5.02
C ALA A 8 8.80 9.64 5.59
N LYS A 9 9.23 10.83 5.97
CA LYS A 9 10.52 11.03 6.65
C LYS A 9 10.33 10.87 8.15
N CYS A 10 10.94 9.85 8.74
CA CYS A 10 10.90 9.61 10.18
C CYS A 10 12.33 9.61 10.75
N ARG A 11 12.62 10.52 11.69
CA ARG A 11 13.96 10.68 12.30
C ARG A 11 15.10 10.75 11.27
N GLY A 12 14.87 11.49 10.19
CA GLY A 12 15.86 11.66 9.12
C GLY A 12 15.94 10.52 8.10
N ARG A 13 15.20 9.42 8.27
CA ARG A 13 15.23 8.25 7.37
C ARG A 13 13.92 8.16 6.56
N PRO A 14 13.96 7.77 5.28
CA PRO A 14 12.75 7.51 4.51
C PRO A 14 12.10 6.21 4.95
N LEU A 15 10.78 6.22 5.10
CA LEU A 15 9.92 5.06 5.26
C LEU A 15 8.95 5.04 4.10
N TYR A 16 8.80 3.89 3.46
CA TYR A 16 7.85 3.68 2.38
C TYR A 16 6.56 3.15 2.98
N VAL A 17 5.47 3.89 2.80
CA VAL A 17 4.16 3.61 3.37
C VAL A 17 3.22 3.18 2.26
N TRP A 18 2.77 1.94 2.33
CA TRP A 18 1.78 1.35 1.42
C TRP A 18 0.39 1.57 2.00
N VAL A 19 -0.52 2.16 1.24
CA VAL A 19 -1.86 2.51 1.72
C VAL A 19 -2.91 1.86 0.84
N LEU A 20 -3.87 1.20 1.45
CA LEU A 20 -5.13 0.82 0.82
C LEU A 20 -6.17 1.88 1.13
N VAL A 21 -6.76 2.48 0.09
CA VAL A 21 -7.76 3.53 0.20
C VAL A 21 -9.09 3.06 -0.38
N ASP A 22 -10.17 3.37 0.33
CA ASP A 22 -11.52 3.31 -0.22
C ASP A 22 -11.70 4.47 -1.21
N THR A 23 -11.89 4.15 -2.48
CA THR A 23 -12.05 5.14 -3.55
C THR A 23 -13.36 5.92 -3.46
N CYS A 24 -14.39 5.35 -2.82
CA CYS A 24 -15.69 5.99 -2.67
C CYS A 24 -15.67 7.00 -1.52
N THR A 25 -15.15 6.60 -0.35
CA THR A 25 -15.13 7.45 0.85
C THR A 25 -13.85 8.27 1.00
N ARG A 26 -12.83 8.01 0.18
CA ARG A 26 -11.48 8.59 0.25
C ARG A 26 -10.79 8.38 1.61
N LYS A 27 -11.18 7.33 2.33
CA LYS A 27 -10.61 7.00 3.64
C LYS A 27 -9.60 5.86 3.53
N PRO A 28 -8.48 5.93 4.27
CA PRO A 28 -7.55 4.81 4.35
C PRO A 28 -8.16 3.65 5.13
N ILE A 29 -8.02 2.44 4.58
CA ILE A 29 -8.50 1.18 5.16
C ILE A 29 -7.37 0.43 5.84
N SER A 30 -6.16 0.48 5.27
CA SER A 30 -5.02 -0.28 5.77
C SER A 30 -3.70 0.34 5.37
N PHE A 31 -2.68 0.14 6.22
CA PHE A 31 -1.33 0.61 6.00
C PHE A 31 -0.32 -0.55 6.11
N GLY A 32 0.77 -0.44 5.36
CA GLY A 32 1.97 -1.24 5.50
C GLY A 32 3.18 -0.31 5.46
N VAL A 33 4.25 -0.67 6.17
CA VAL A 33 5.49 0.12 6.19
C VAL A 33 6.66 -0.77 5.83
N SER A 34 7.56 -0.27 4.98
CA SER A 34 8.84 -0.89 4.67
C SER A 34 9.98 0.12 4.68
N LEU A 35 11.20 -0.37 4.94
CA LEU A 35 12.42 0.44 4.91
C LEU A 35 12.96 0.64 3.48
N THR A 36 12.51 -0.17 2.53
CA THR A 36 12.89 -0.12 1.12
C THR A 36 11.67 -0.14 0.22
N ARG A 37 11.85 0.35 -1.02
CA ARG A 37 10.84 0.34 -2.08
C ARG A 37 11.15 -0.79 -3.05
N THR A 38 10.44 -1.90 -2.92
CA THR A 38 10.67 -3.08 -3.79
C THR A 38 9.34 -3.77 -4.09
N THR A 39 9.29 -4.46 -5.23
CA THR A 39 8.16 -5.30 -5.65
C THR A 39 7.78 -6.30 -4.56
N GLN A 40 8.78 -6.87 -3.89
CA GLN A 40 8.56 -7.83 -2.81
C GLN A 40 7.83 -7.20 -1.61
N ASN A 41 8.12 -5.94 -1.28
CA ASN A 41 7.40 -5.24 -0.21
C ASN A 41 5.95 -4.93 -0.61
N ALA A 42 5.72 -4.52 -1.86
CA ALA A 42 4.38 -4.33 -2.42
C ALA A 42 3.57 -5.64 -2.38
N LEU A 43 4.14 -6.74 -2.90
CA LEU A 43 3.50 -8.07 -2.89
C LEU A 43 3.22 -8.56 -1.47
N ARG A 44 4.13 -8.31 -0.52
CA ARG A 44 3.93 -8.66 0.90
C ARG A 44 2.74 -7.89 1.49
N PHE A 45 2.59 -6.61 1.15
CA PHE A 45 1.44 -5.82 1.56
C PHE A 45 0.13 -6.35 0.95
N LEU A 46 0.10 -6.57 -0.36
CA LEU A 46 -1.07 -7.13 -1.06
C LEU A 46 -1.48 -8.51 -0.52
N HIS A 47 -0.51 -9.37 -0.23
CA HIS A 47 -0.78 -10.68 0.37
C HIS A 47 -1.41 -10.57 1.77
N ARG A 48 -0.99 -9.58 2.57
CA ARG A 48 -1.64 -9.27 3.87
C ARG A 48 -3.06 -8.77 3.67
N LEU A 49 -3.32 -7.94 2.66
CA LEU A 49 -4.67 -7.46 2.34
C LEU A 49 -5.60 -8.61 1.93
N ARG A 50 -5.13 -9.55 1.10
CA ARG A 50 -5.91 -10.72 0.69
C ARG A 50 -6.37 -11.57 1.90
N LYS A 51 -5.52 -11.70 2.93
CA LYS A 51 -5.87 -12.40 4.17
C LYS A 51 -6.97 -11.71 4.98
N ARG A 52 -7.20 -10.41 4.79
CA ARG A 52 -8.25 -9.65 5.50
C ARG A 52 -9.67 -9.85 4.93
N ARG A 53 -9.86 -10.81 4.02
CA ARG A 53 -11.16 -11.15 3.41
C ARG A 53 -11.88 -9.93 2.81
N LEU A 54 -11.13 -9.03 2.16
CA LEU A 54 -11.66 -7.85 1.46
C LEU A 54 -12.44 -8.19 0.16
N GLY A 55 -12.85 -9.45 -0.03
CA GLY A 55 -13.38 -9.96 -1.29
C GLY A 55 -12.30 -10.14 -2.36
N ASN A 56 -12.70 -10.05 -3.64
CA ASN A 56 -11.79 -10.01 -4.80
C ASN A 56 -11.80 -8.61 -5.41
N PRO A 57 -11.14 -7.63 -4.77
CA PRO A 57 -11.23 -6.24 -5.20
C PRO A 57 -10.42 -5.98 -6.46
N VAL A 58 -10.98 -5.17 -7.37
CA VAL A 58 -10.18 -4.50 -8.39
C VAL A 58 -9.32 -3.44 -7.68
N ILE A 59 -8.00 -3.58 -7.80
CA ILE A 59 -7.02 -2.67 -7.21
C ILE A 59 -6.50 -1.76 -8.32
N LEU A 60 -6.67 -0.46 -8.15
CA LEU A 60 -6.04 0.55 -8.99
C LEU A 60 -4.67 0.90 -8.40
N THR A 61 -3.64 0.89 -9.25
CA THR A 61 -2.27 1.31 -8.93
C THR A 61 -1.81 2.30 -9.98
N ASP A 62 -0.79 3.09 -9.66
CA ASP A 62 -0.05 3.85 -10.66
C ASP A 62 0.79 2.91 -11.55
N ARG A 63 1.39 3.48 -12.60
CA ARG A 63 2.26 2.73 -13.54
C ARG A 63 3.68 2.55 -13.00
N GLU A 64 3.96 2.89 -11.75
CA GLU A 64 5.32 2.77 -11.25
C GLU A 64 5.76 1.30 -11.22
N SER A 65 6.99 1.06 -11.67
CA SER A 65 7.65 -0.24 -11.58
C SER A 65 8.09 -0.46 -10.13
N TRP A 66 7.14 -0.79 -9.27
CA TRP A 66 7.39 -1.24 -7.90
C TRP A 66 8.23 -2.49 -7.90
#